data_AF-A0A037ZJ68-F1
#
_entry.id   AF-A0A037ZJ68-F1
#
_cell.length_a   1.000
_cell.length_b   1.000
_cell.length_c   1.000
_cell.angle_alpha   90.00
_cell.angle_beta   90.00
_cell.angle_gamma   90.00
#
_symmetry.space_group_name_H-M   'P 1'
#
loop_
_entity.id
_entity.type
_entity.pdbx_description
1 polymer ?
#
loop_
_entity_poly.entity_id
_entity_poly.type
_entity_poly.pdbx_seq_one_letter_code
_entity_poly.pdbx_strand_id
1 'polypeptide(L)'
;MEQIYLMSAAALSAVWFLVHTFLGGRQVARPLRQATGMTDEARVVAWMCWHFVTATLLVLTLCFGGALIWAMPGLTLAGTALAAGFVAVGTWVTARSDIGFAKAPQGLLFIPQVVLGALALL
;
A
#
# COMPACT_ATOMS: atom_id res chain seq x y z
N MET A 1 21.92 6.03 -10.13
CA MET A 1 20.49 5.91 -10.51
C MET A 1 19.70 5.14 -9.47
N GLU A 2 20.23 4.07 -8.88
CA GLU A 2 19.63 3.37 -7.73
C GLU A 2 19.06 4.31 -6.65
N GLN A 3 19.85 5.27 -6.16
CA GLN A 3 19.42 6.20 -5.11
C GLN A 3 18.19 7.03 -5.50
N ILE A 4 18.06 7.46 -6.78
CA ILE A 4 16.89 8.22 -7.22
C ILE A 4 15.65 7.33 -7.27
N TYR A 5 15.80 6.05 -7.62
CA TYR A 5 14.71 5.08 -7.63
C TYR A 5 14.23 4.76 -6.20
N LEU A 6 15.16 4.51 -5.27
CA LEU A 6 14.83 4.27 -3.86
C LEU A 6 14.17 5.48 -3.20
N MET A 7 14.72 6.68 -3.43
CA MET A 7 14.12 7.92 -2.93
C MET A 7 12.71 8.13 -3.48
N SER A 8 12.51 7.89 -4.78
CA SER A 8 11.18 8.01 -5.41
C SER A 8 10.20 6.97 -4.86
N ALA A 9 10.63 5.72 -4.68
CA ALA A 9 9.80 4.66 -4.12
C ALA A 9 9.40 4.95 -2.67
N ALA A 10 10.36 5.39 -1.84
CA ALA A 10 10.12 5.78 -0.46
C ALA A 10 9.20 7.00 -0.34
N ALA A 11 9.40 8.03 -1.16
CA ALA A 11 8.55 9.21 -1.17
C ALA A 11 7.11 8.85 -1.57
N LEU A 12 6.94 8.03 -2.62
CA LEU A 12 5.62 7.62 -3.08
C LEU A 12 4.91 6.71 -2.07
N SER A 13 5.60 5.77 -1.43
CA SER A 13 5.00 4.97 -0.34
C SER A 13 4.63 5.84 0.86
N ALA A 14 5.42 6.87 1.20
CA ALA A 14 5.08 7.82 2.25
C ALA A 14 3.81 8.61 1.90
N VAL A 15 3.69 9.06 0.66
CA VAL A 15 2.46 9.70 0.15
C VAL A 15 1.26 8.76 0.32
N TRP A 16 1.38 7.49 -0.06
CA TRP A 16 0.27 6.53 0.11
C TRP A 16 -0.03 6.23 1.57
N PHE A 17 0.97 6.15 2.44
CA PHE A 17 0.75 6.04 3.89
C PHE A 17 -0.07 7.22 4.43
N LEU A 18 0.28 8.46 4.04
CA LEU A 18 -0.43 9.67 4.47
C LEU A 18 -1.85 9.73 3.88
N VAL A 19 -2.01 9.47 2.58
CA VAL A 19 -3.31 9.45 1.90
C VAL A 19 -4.22 8.40 2.52
N HIS A 20 -3.72 7.17 2.74
CA HIS A 20 -4.47 6.11 3.40
C HIS A 20 -4.90 6.57 4.79
N THR A 21 -3.95 6.99 5.63
CA THR A 21 -4.22 7.39 7.02
C THR A 21 -5.27 8.49 7.13
N PHE A 22 -5.12 9.59 6.40
CA PHE A 22 -5.93 10.79 6.61
C PHE A 22 -7.13 10.87 5.66
N LEU A 23 -6.89 10.77 4.35
CA LEU A 23 -7.95 10.93 3.36
C LEU A 23 -8.82 9.67 3.32
N GLY A 24 -8.18 8.51 3.22
CA GLY A 24 -8.83 7.22 3.30
C GLY A 24 -9.51 7.00 4.65
N GLY A 25 -8.90 7.45 5.74
CA GLY A 25 -9.51 7.39 7.08
C GLY A 25 -10.87 8.09 7.13
N ARG A 26 -10.95 9.27 6.51
CA ARG A 26 -12.18 10.08 6.42
C ARG A 26 -13.21 9.50 5.44
N GLN A 27 -12.76 9.06 4.27
CA GLN A 27 -13.63 8.70 3.15
C GLN A 27 -14.05 7.21 3.12
N VAL A 28 -13.26 6.32 3.73
CA VAL A 28 -13.46 4.87 3.68
C VAL A 28 -13.61 4.31 5.08
N ALA A 29 -12.60 4.50 5.93
CA ALA A 29 -12.52 3.81 7.21
C ALA A 29 -13.64 4.21 8.17
N ARG A 30 -13.89 5.53 8.31
CA ARG A 30 -14.97 6.03 9.16
C ARG A 30 -16.36 5.58 8.66
N PRO A 31 -16.72 5.75 7.37
CA PRO A 31 -17.96 5.20 6.83
C PRO A 31 -18.10 3.68 7.02
N LEU A 32 -17.03 2.92 6.82
CA LEU A 32 -17.01 1.47 7.02
C LEU A 32 -17.35 1.09 8.47
N ARG A 33 -16.79 1.81 9.44
CA ARG A 33 -17.10 1.62 10.86
C ARG A 33 -18.54 2.02 11.23
N GLN A 34 -19.17 2.88 10.44
CA GLN A 34 -20.53 3.37 10.69
C GLN A 34 -21.59 2.65 9.85
N ALA A 35 -21.18 1.78 8.92
CA ALA A 35 -22.08 1.06 8.04
C ALA A 35 -23.02 0.16 8.86
N THR A 36 -24.32 0.23 8.63
CA THR A 36 -25.33 -0.55 9.37
C THR A 36 -25.69 -1.88 8.70
N GLY A 37 -25.28 -2.09 7.45
CA GLY A 37 -25.56 -3.31 6.67
C GLY A 37 -24.62 -4.49 6.92
N MET A 38 -23.73 -4.41 7.91
CA MET A 38 -22.75 -5.46 8.26
C MET A 38 -22.97 -5.94 9.69
N THR A 39 -22.63 -7.20 9.98
CA THR A 39 -22.54 -7.68 11.36
C THR A 39 -21.41 -6.95 12.10
N ASP A 40 -21.47 -6.95 13.44
CA ASP A 40 -20.45 -6.30 14.26
C ASP A 40 -19.07 -6.91 14.04
N GLU A 41 -18.98 -8.23 13.88
CA GLU A 41 -17.72 -8.95 13.67
C GLU A 41 -17.08 -8.53 12.36
N ALA A 42 -17.84 -8.53 11.25
CA ALA A 42 -17.32 -8.14 9.94
C ALA A 42 -16.85 -6.68 9.93
N ARG A 43 -17.58 -5.79 10.61
CA ARG A 43 -17.25 -4.37 10.75
C ARG A 43 -15.96 -4.16 11.56
N VAL A 44 -15.79 -4.87 12.68
CA VAL A 44 -14.58 -4.80 13.51
C VAL A 44 -13.37 -5.36 12.76
N VAL A 45 -13.50 -6.51 12.10
CA VAL A 45 -12.41 -7.11 11.31
C VAL A 45 -11.99 -6.19 10.18
N ALA A 46 -12.95 -5.59 9.45
CA ALA A 46 -12.62 -4.67 8.37
C ALA A 46 -11.92 -3.40 8.89
N TRP A 47 -12.33 -2.89 10.05
CA TRP A 47 -11.64 -1.79 10.74
C TRP A 47 -10.24 -2.18 11.24
N MET A 48 -10.02 -3.42 11.66
CA MET A 48 -8.69 -3.92 12.03
C MET A 48 -7.79 -4.03 10.79
N CYS A 49 -8.29 -4.62 9.70
CA CYS A 49 -7.56 -4.73 8.44
C CYS A 49 -7.14 -3.36 7.89
N TRP A 50 -7.97 -2.33 8.08
CA TRP A 50 -7.62 -0.95 7.75
C TRP A 50 -6.30 -0.51 8.43
N HIS A 51 -6.19 -0.74 9.75
CA HIS A 51 -5.00 -0.36 10.53
C HIS A 51 -3.79 -1.22 10.22
N PHE A 52 -3.99 -2.50 9.90
CA PHE A 52 -2.91 -3.36 9.41
C PHE A 52 -2.33 -2.79 8.12
N VAL A 53 -3.16 -2.40 7.16
CA VAL A 53 -2.68 -1.75 5.92
C VAL A 53 -1.96 -0.43 6.24
N THR A 54 -2.48 0.39 7.14
CA THR A 54 -1.80 1.63 7.59
C THR A 54 -0.38 1.33 8.09
N ALA A 55 -0.22 0.35 8.98
CA ALA A 55 1.08 -0.05 9.50
C ALA A 55 1.99 -0.63 8.40
N THR A 56 1.45 -1.45 7.50
CA THR A 56 2.22 -2.05 6.41
C THR A 56 2.69 -1.01 5.39
N LEU A 57 1.93 0.06 5.12
CA LEU A 57 2.38 1.16 4.26
C LEU A 57 3.51 1.98 4.89
N LEU A 58 3.48 2.14 6.21
CA LEU A 58 4.62 2.70 6.94
C LEU A 58 5.85 1.79 6.80
N VAL A 59 5.69 0.48 7.01
CA VAL A 59 6.79 -0.49 6.81
C VAL A 59 7.33 -0.44 5.38
N LEU A 60 6.48 -0.36 4.36
CA LEU A 60 6.92 -0.21 2.97
C LEU A 60 7.80 1.04 2.77
N THR A 61 7.42 2.15 3.40
CA THR A 61 8.21 3.39 3.40
C THR A 61 9.54 3.21 4.10
N LEU A 62 9.56 2.51 5.24
CA LEU A 62 10.78 2.21 5.97
C LEU A 62 11.68 1.22 5.23
N CYS A 63 11.13 0.30 4.44
CA CYS A 63 11.92 -0.60 3.59
C CYS A 63 12.71 0.20 2.54
N PHE A 64 12.05 1.03 1.73
CA PHE A 64 12.74 1.80 0.70
C PHE A 64 13.64 2.91 1.29
N GLY A 65 13.17 3.62 2.31
CA GLY A 65 13.96 4.65 2.99
C GLY A 65 15.15 4.06 3.76
N GLY A 66 14.96 2.92 4.41
CA GLY A 66 16.01 2.20 5.11
C GLY A 66 17.04 1.60 4.16
N ALA A 67 16.61 1.06 3.01
CA ALA A 67 17.52 0.61 1.96
C ALA A 67 18.45 1.74 1.50
N LEU A 68 17.90 2.96 1.33
CA LEU A 68 18.66 4.14 0.96
C LEU A 68 19.66 4.59 2.04
N ILE A 69 19.23 4.63 3.31
CA ILE A 69 20.04 5.16 4.43
C ILE A 69 21.14 4.17 4.83
N TRP A 70 20.84 2.87 4.84
CA TRP A 70 21.73 1.84 5.36
C TRP A 70 22.40 0.99 4.28
N ALA A 71 22.15 1.29 3.00
CA ALA A 71 22.67 0.54 1.86
C ALA A 71 22.39 -0.97 1.97
N MET A 72 21.14 -1.33 2.25
CA MET A 72 20.70 -2.72 2.46
C MET A 72 19.78 -3.19 1.31
N PRO A 73 20.32 -3.87 0.28
CA PRO A 73 19.53 -4.36 -0.86
C PRO A 73 18.38 -5.30 -0.46
N GLY A 74 18.53 -6.04 0.65
CA GLY A 74 17.48 -6.88 1.19
C GLY A 74 16.20 -6.12 1.55
N LEU A 75 16.31 -4.85 1.98
CA LEU A 75 15.15 -3.99 2.24
C LEU A 75 14.49 -3.53 0.94
N THR A 76 15.27 -3.29 -0.13
CA THR A 76 14.73 -3.02 -1.47
C THR A 76 13.92 -4.22 -1.98
N LEU A 77 14.46 -5.44 -1.85
CA LEU A 77 13.76 -6.66 -2.25
C LEU A 77 12.46 -6.85 -1.45
N ALA A 78 12.52 -6.69 -0.12
CA ALA A 78 11.35 -6.82 0.75
C ALA A 78 10.25 -5.79 0.41
N GLY A 79 10.63 -4.52 0.23
CA GLY A 79 9.69 -3.46 -0.17
C GLY A 79 9.08 -3.72 -1.55
N THR A 80 9.89 -4.16 -2.51
CA THR A 80 9.42 -4.50 -3.87
C THR A 80 8.45 -5.67 -3.85
N ALA A 81 8.77 -6.74 -3.11
CA ALA A 81 7.90 -7.91 -2.96
C ALA A 81 6.57 -7.55 -2.29
N LEU A 82 6.61 -6.71 -1.26
CA LEU A 82 5.41 -6.23 -0.58
C LEU A 82 4.52 -5.38 -1.51
N ALA A 83 5.10 -4.45 -2.27
CA ALA A 83 4.39 -3.67 -3.26
C ALA A 83 3.76 -4.56 -4.36
N ALA A 84 4.50 -5.58 -4.83
CA ALA A 84 3.98 -6.56 -5.78
C ALA A 84 2.81 -7.36 -5.21
N GLY A 85 2.87 -7.72 -3.92
CA GLY A 85 1.75 -8.32 -3.20
C GLY A 85 0.50 -7.44 -3.20
N PHE A 86 0.65 -6.13 -2.99
CA PHE A 86 -0.49 -5.19 -3.07
C PHE A 86 -1.07 -5.07 -4.48
N VAL A 87 -0.23 -5.07 -5.52
CA VAL A 87 -0.70 -5.12 -6.91
C VAL A 87 -1.50 -6.40 -7.13
N ALA A 88 -0.95 -7.56 -6.78
CA ALA A 88 -1.59 -8.86 -6.99
C ALA A 88 -2.92 -8.99 -6.23
N VAL A 89 -2.94 -8.68 -4.93
CA VAL A 89 -4.16 -8.78 -4.11
C VAL A 89 -5.18 -7.73 -4.54
N GLY A 90 -4.77 -6.47 -4.73
CA GLY A 90 -5.68 -5.40 -5.12
C GLY A 90 -6.32 -5.66 -6.50
N THR A 91 -5.55 -6.13 -7.48
CA THR A 91 -6.10 -6.52 -8.78
C THR A 91 -7.03 -7.72 -8.68
N TRP A 92 -6.66 -8.74 -7.90
CA TRP A 92 -7.48 -9.92 -7.67
C TRP A 92 -8.83 -9.59 -7.02
N VAL A 93 -8.83 -8.76 -5.98
CA VAL A 93 -10.05 -8.31 -5.28
C VAL A 93 -10.91 -7.46 -6.21
N THR A 94 -10.36 -6.44 -6.87
CA THR A 94 -11.14 -5.56 -7.74
C THR A 94 -11.74 -6.33 -8.93
N ALA A 95 -10.99 -7.25 -9.53
CA ALA A 95 -11.48 -8.09 -10.62
C ALA A 95 -12.61 -9.05 -10.21
N ARG A 96 -12.76 -9.34 -8.91
CA ARG A 96 -13.85 -10.16 -8.34
C ARG A 96 -14.97 -9.33 -7.71
N SER A 97 -14.91 -8.01 -7.84
CA SER A 97 -15.89 -7.08 -7.29
C SER A 97 -16.77 -6.48 -8.38
N ASP A 98 -17.95 -6.01 -8.00
CA ASP A 98 -18.89 -5.38 -8.93
C ASP A 98 -18.59 -3.89 -9.24
N ILE A 99 -17.55 -3.30 -8.63
CA ILE A 99 -17.31 -1.84 -8.67
C ILE A 99 -16.26 -1.40 -9.71
N GLY A 100 -15.50 -2.34 -10.28
CA GLY A 100 -14.52 -2.09 -11.36
C GLY A 100 -13.32 -1.21 -10.98
N PHE A 101 -12.28 -1.24 -11.81
CA PHE A 101 -10.99 -0.56 -11.54
C PHE A 101 -11.07 0.97 -11.53
N ALA A 102 -12.04 1.57 -12.21
CA ALA A 102 -12.23 3.02 -12.18
C ALA A 102 -12.64 3.53 -10.79
N LYS A 103 -13.34 2.70 -10.01
CA LYS A 103 -13.79 3.05 -8.65
C LYS A 103 -12.88 2.47 -7.56
N ALA A 104 -12.16 1.38 -7.88
CA ALA A 104 -11.22 0.74 -6.96
C ALA A 104 -9.83 0.50 -7.61
N PRO A 105 -9.06 1.56 -7.92
CA PRO A 105 -7.75 1.45 -8.55
C PRO A 105 -6.62 1.13 -7.58
N GLN A 106 -6.87 0.95 -6.28
CA GLN A 106 -5.85 1.02 -5.22
C GLN A 106 -4.70 0.05 -5.43
N GLY A 107 -4.95 -1.17 -5.91
CA GLY A 107 -3.90 -2.14 -6.22
C GLY A 107 -2.94 -1.66 -7.31
N LEU A 108 -3.47 -0.99 -8.35
CA LEU A 108 -2.66 -0.49 -9.47
C LEU A 108 -1.74 0.66 -9.06
N LEU A 109 -2.08 1.39 -7.99
CA LEU A 109 -1.28 2.50 -7.47
C LEU A 109 0.10 2.07 -6.91
N PHE A 110 0.33 0.76 -6.75
CA PHE A 110 1.61 0.19 -6.30
C PHE A 110 2.51 -0.29 -7.43
N ILE A 111 2.04 -0.32 -8.68
CA ILE A 111 2.86 -0.68 -9.84
C ILE A 111 4.13 0.20 -9.94
N PRO A 112 4.06 1.53 -9.74
CA PRO A 112 5.26 2.36 -9.78
C PRO A 112 6.32 1.95 -8.75
N GLN A 113 5.93 1.59 -7.52
CA GLN A 113 6.87 1.12 -6.50
C GLN A 113 7.51 -0.21 -6.89
N VAL A 114 6.77 -1.12 -7.53
CA VAL A 114 7.34 -2.38 -8.05
C VAL A 114 8.40 -2.08 -9.09
N VAL A 115 8.10 -1.20 -10.05
CA VAL A 115 9.04 -0.82 -11.12
C VAL A 115 10.27 -0.11 -10.56
N LEU A 116 10.09 0.87 -9.68
CA LEU A 116 11.19 1.61 -9.06
C LEU A 116 12.07 0.69 -8.21
N GLY A 117 11.46 -0.19 -7.42
CA GLY A 117 12.17 -1.16 -6.61
C GLY A 117 12.96 -2.17 -7.45
N ALA A 118 12.38 -2.67 -8.54
CA ALA A 118 13.08 -3.54 -9.49
C ALA A 118 14.25 -2.83 -10.17
N LEU A 119 14.07 -1.58 -10.62
CA LEU A 119 15.15 -0.77 -11.22
C LEU A 119 16.27 -0.44 -10.24
N ALA A 120 15.98 -0.37 -8.94
CA ALA A 120 17.00 -0.20 -7.90
C ALA A 120 17.80 -1.49 -7.61
N LEU A 121 17.34 -2.65 -8.07
CA LEU A 121 18.01 -3.95 -7.89
C LEU A 121 18.87 -4.36 -9.11
N LEU A 122 18.78 -3.61 -10.21
CA LEU A 122 19.57 -3.80 -11.43
C LEU A 122 20.83 -2.92 -11.41
#